data_AF-A0A2A4PPU9-F1
#
_entry.id   AF-A0A2A4PPU9-F1
#
_cell.length_a   1.000
_cell.length_b   1.000
_cell.length_c   1.000
_cell.angle_alpha   90.00
_cell.angle_beta   90.00
_cell.angle_gamma   90.00
#
_symmetry.space_group_name_H-M   'P 1'
#
loop_
_entity.id
_entity.type
_entity.pdbx_description
1 polymer ?
#
loop_
_entity_poly.entity_id
_entity_poly.type
_entity_poly.pdbx_seq_one_letter_code
_entity_poly.pdbx_strand_id
1 'polypeptide(L)'
;MAESPQLSSEEQEWLHAGIALFDSGRFWDAHEAWEDLWKSLRARQADPPHVHGIQGLIQCAAVLLKVEERNSRGVVNLWAKLTDKLGTPDEPELDHLWVVNVRELLNDLLPFVEDAATEDPAWALDPTSVKLSRSDS
;
A
#
# COMPACT_ATOMS: atom_id res chain seq x y z
N MET A 1 10.04 6.41 20.31
CA MET A 1 9.53 5.71 19.11
C MET A 1 8.97 4.39 19.60
N ALA A 2 7.69 4.13 19.41
CA ALA A 2 7.13 2.82 19.74
C ALA A 2 7.80 1.78 18.82
N GLU A 3 8.28 0.68 19.38
CA GLU A 3 8.78 -0.44 18.59
C GLU A 3 7.62 -1.04 17.80
N SER A 4 7.85 -1.42 16.54
CA SER A 4 6.81 -2.06 15.72
C SER A 4 6.34 -3.36 16.40
N PRO A 5 5.03 -3.67 16.37
CA PRO A 5 4.51 -4.89 16.94
C PRO A 5 5.15 -6.07 16.23
N GLN A 6 5.61 -7.04 17.02
CA GLN A 6 6.10 -8.30 16.47
C GLN A 6 4.95 -9.02 15.77
N LEU A 7 5.26 -9.50 14.57
CA LEU A 7 4.38 -10.36 13.78
C LEU A 7 4.63 -11.83 14.15
N SER A 8 3.57 -12.63 14.21
CA SER A 8 3.69 -14.10 14.27
C SER A 8 4.37 -14.63 13.00
N SER A 9 4.81 -15.89 12.98
CA SER A 9 5.38 -16.49 11.76
C SER A 9 4.41 -16.46 10.58
N GLU A 10 3.13 -16.73 10.82
CA GLU A 10 2.07 -16.69 9.79
C GLU A 10 1.84 -15.25 9.30
N GLU A 11 1.83 -14.26 10.20
CA GLU A 11 1.69 -12.85 9.84
C GLU A 11 2.89 -12.34 9.01
N GLN A 12 4.10 -12.82 9.30
CA GLN A 12 5.29 -12.53 8.51
C GLN A 12 5.19 -13.16 7.11
N GLU A 13 4.70 -14.41 7.01
CA GLU A 13 4.48 -15.07 5.72
C GLU A 13 3.51 -14.28 4.84
N TRP A 14 2.38 -13.82 5.38
CA TRP A 14 1.45 -12.97 4.63
C TRP A 14 2.04 -11.63 4.21
N LEU A 15 2.80 -10.97 5.11
CA LEU A 15 3.49 -9.72 4.78
C LEU A 15 4.44 -9.93 3.59
N HIS A 16 5.32 -10.92 3.68
CA HIS A 16 6.32 -11.21 2.65
C HIS A 16 5.71 -11.73 1.35
N ALA A 17 4.66 -12.55 1.43
CA ALA A 17 3.92 -13.01 0.26
C ALA A 17 3.30 -11.83 -0.49
N GLY A 18 2.58 -10.94 0.21
CA GLY A 18 1.97 -9.77 -0.41
C GLY A 18 3.02 -8.83 -1.01
N ILE A 19 4.17 -8.65 -0.35
CA ILE A 19 5.30 -7.89 -0.90
C ILE A 19 5.82 -8.51 -2.21
N ALA A 20 6.05 -9.83 -2.25
CA ALA A 20 6.55 -10.50 -3.44
C ALA A 20 5.54 -10.45 -4.60
N LEU A 21 4.25 -10.59 -4.29
CA LEU A 21 3.17 -10.49 -5.26
C LEU A 21 3.06 -9.08 -5.82
N PHE A 22 3.10 -8.06 -4.96
CA PHE A 22 3.08 -6.65 -5.36
C PHE A 22 4.25 -6.33 -6.30
N ASP A 23 5.47 -6.74 -5.93
CA ASP A 23 6.67 -6.55 -6.75
C ASP A 23 6.64 -7.34 -8.07
N SER A 24 5.73 -8.30 -8.22
CA SER A 24 5.52 -9.01 -9.49
C SER A 24 4.38 -8.42 -10.34
N GLY A 25 3.75 -7.32 -9.89
CA GLY A 25 2.58 -6.72 -10.54
C GLY A 25 1.27 -7.49 -10.27
N ARG A 26 1.28 -8.45 -9.35
CA ARG A 26 0.12 -9.26 -8.96
C ARG A 26 -0.66 -8.55 -7.85
N PHE A 27 -1.17 -7.36 -8.14
CA PHE A 27 -1.75 -6.45 -7.13
C PHE A 27 -2.98 -7.03 -6.42
N TRP A 28 -3.83 -7.77 -7.15
CA TRP A 28 -4.98 -8.44 -6.54
C TRP A 28 -4.53 -9.52 -5.54
N ASP A 29 -3.57 -10.35 -5.90
CA ASP A 29 -3.07 -11.39 -5.00
C ASP A 29 -2.33 -10.78 -3.79
N ALA A 30 -1.62 -9.66 -3.98
CA ALA A 30 -1.03 -8.91 -2.88
C ALA A 30 -2.09 -8.35 -1.92
N HIS A 31 -3.19 -7.81 -2.46
CA HIS A 31 -4.35 -7.36 -1.70
C HIS A 31 -4.90 -8.49 -0.83
N GLU A 32 -5.16 -9.67 -1.40
CA GLU A 32 -5.69 -10.81 -0.64
C GLU A 32 -4.75 -11.26 0.48
N ALA A 33 -3.44 -11.39 0.18
CA ALA A 33 -2.45 -11.78 1.19
C ALA A 33 -2.40 -10.79 2.37
N TRP A 34 -2.44 -9.49 2.08
CA TRP A 34 -2.46 -8.48 3.13
C TRP A 34 -3.81 -8.38 3.85
N GLU A 35 -4.92 -8.78 3.23
CA GLU A 35 -6.24 -8.83 3.88
C GLU A 35 -6.23 -9.83 5.05
N ASP A 36 -5.58 -10.99 4.87
CA ASP A 36 -5.42 -11.99 5.94
C ASP A 36 -4.57 -11.47 7.10
N LEU A 37 -3.45 -10.81 6.80
CA LEU A 37 -2.65 -10.11 7.81
C LEU A 37 -3.46 -9.05 8.55
N TRP A 38 -4.22 -8.22 7.83
CA TRP A 38 -5.07 -7.19 8.42
C TRP A 38 -6.16 -7.78 9.32
N LYS A 39 -6.79 -8.90 8.92
CA LYS A 39 -7.77 -9.64 9.75
C LYS A 39 -7.13 -10.15 11.04
N SER A 40 -5.94 -10.77 10.96
CA SER A 40 -5.22 -11.27 12.13
C SER A 40 -4.88 -10.13 13.12
N LEU A 41 -4.28 -9.05 12.62
CA LEU A 41 -3.91 -7.89 13.43
C LEU A 41 -5.11 -7.26 14.15
N ARG A 42 -6.26 -7.15 13.46
CA ARG A 42 -7.52 -6.70 14.10
C ARG A 42 -8.00 -7.66 15.17
N ALA A 43 -8.01 -8.97 14.89
CA ALA A 43 -8.53 -9.97 15.82
C ALA A 43 -7.76 -9.98 17.14
N ARG A 44 -6.43 -9.78 17.08
CA ARG A 44 -5.58 -9.69 18.27
C ARG A 44 -5.41 -8.28 18.84
N GLN A 45 -6.17 -7.30 18.34
CA GLN A 45 -6.14 -5.90 18.80
C GLN A 45 -4.72 -5.32 18.80
N ALA A 46 -3.98 -5.52 17.70
CA ALA A 46 -2.67 -4.91 17.50
C ALA A 46 -2.76 -3.36 17.47
N ASP A 47 -1.60 -2.71 17.58
CA ASP A 47 -1.50 -1.25 17.63
C ASP A 47 -2.18 -0.58 16.41
N PRO A 48 -3.07 0.43 16.61
CA PRO A 48 -3.85 1.01 15.52
C PRO A 48 -3.03 1.54 14.33
N PRO A 49 -1.87 2.20 14.49
CA PRO A 49 -1.02 2.62 13.38
C PRO A 49 -0.65 1.48 12.43
N HIS A 50 -0.32 0.28 12.93
CA HIS A 50 0.03 -0.87 12.08
C HIS A 50 -1.18 -1.52 11.43
N VAL A 51 -2.32 -1.54 12.11
CA VAL A 51 -3.60 -2.01 11.54
C VAL A 51 -4.04 -1.08 10.40
N HIS A 52 -3.93 0.23 10.59
CA HIS A 52 -4.22 1.22 9.54
C HIS A 52 -3.16 1.20 8.44
N GLY A 53 -1.90 1.00 8.80
CA GLY A 53 -0.78 0.87 7.87
C GLY A 53 -0.99 -0.25 6.86
N ILE A 54 -1.28 -1.47 7.34
CA ILE A 54 -1.51 -2.59 6.41
C ILE A 54 -2.78 -2.38 5.58
N GLN A 55 -3.81 -1.75 6.15
CA GLN A 55 -5.00 -1.36 5.40
C GLN A 55 -4.67 -0.33 4.31
N GLY A 56 -3.72 0.56 4.55
CA GLY A 56 -3.18 1.48 3.55
C GLY A 56 -2.48 0.74 2.42
N LEU A 57 -1.63 -0.26 2.70
CA LEU A 57 -0.98 -1.07 1.65
C LEU A 57 -2.00 -1.83 0.77
N ILE A 58 -3.03 -2.39 1.39
CA ILE A 58 -4.16 -3.01 0.68
C ILE A 58 -4.79 -1.99 -0.30
N GLN A 59 -4.97 -0.74 0.14
CA GLN A 59 -5.51 0.33 -0.70
C GLN A 59 -4.53 0.80 -1.78
N CYS A 60 -3.22 0.80 -1.53
CA CYS A 60 -2.20 1.06 -2.55
C CYS A 60 -2.27 0.04 -3.69
N ALA A 61 -2.38 -1.25 -3.38
CA ALA A 61 -2.59 -2.30 -4.39
C ALA A 61 -3.89 -2.07 -5.17
N ALA A 62 -4.97 -1.69 -4.48
CA ALA A 62 -6.24 -1.37 -5.12
C ALA A 62 -6.16 -0.12 -6.03
N VAL A 63 -5.36 0.89 -5.68
CA VAL A 63 -5.10 2.06 -6.55
C VAL A 63 -4.50 1.60 -7.87
N LEU A 64 -3.46 0.77 -7.84
CA LEU A 64 -2.82 0.27 -9.07
C LEU A 64 -3.76 -0.59 -9.92
N LEU A 65 -4.63 -1.41 -9.29
CA LEU A 65 -5.69 -2.10 -10.03
C LEU A 65 -6.67 -1.11 -10.71
N LYS A 66 -6.99 0.02 -10.06
CA LYS A 66 -7.83 1.07 -10.69
C LYS A 66 -7.11 1.84 -11.79
N VAL A 67 -5.79 1.93 -11.74
CA VAL A 67 -4.98 2.42 -12.85
C VAL A 67 -5.06 1.47 -14.04
N GLU A 68 -4.91 0.15 -13.83
CA GLU A 68 -5.06 -0.86 -14.90
C GLU A 68 -6.45 -0.83 -15.54
N GLU A 69 -7.49 -0.59 -14.74
CA GLU A 69 -8.87 -0.41 -15.21
C GLU A 69 -9.13 0.97 -15.87
N ARG A 70 -8.16 1.89 -15.85
CA ARG A 70 -8.30 3.29 -16.30
C ARG A 70 -9.48 4.02 -15.66
N ASN A 71 -9.64 3.79 -14.35
CA ASN A 71 -10.77 4.28 -13.57
C ASN A 71 -10.36 5.48 -12.71
N SER A 72 -10.35 6.68 -13.30
CA SER A 72 -9.98 7.94 -12.63
C SER A 72 -10.65 8.13 -11.27
N ARG A 73 -11.98 7.97 -11.25
CA ARG A 73 -12.76 8.13 -10.01
C ARG A 73 -12.36 7.10 -8.96
N GLY A 74 -12.05 5.87 -9.37
CA GLY A 74 -11.56 4.82 -8.49
C GLY A 74 -10.22 5.18 -7.87
N VAL A 75 -9.25 5.59 -8.69
CA VAL A 75 -7.91 6.00 -8.27
C VAL A 75 -7.99 7.15 -7.27
N VAL A 76 -8.66 8.24 -7.61
CA VAL A 76 -8.74 9.45 -6.75
C VAL A 76 -9.44 9.16 -5.42
N ASN A 77 -10.52 8.38 -5.41
CA ASN A 77 -11.23 8.05 -4.17
C ASN A 77 -10.44 7.10 -3.26
N LEU A 78 -9.68 6.17 -3.83
CA LEU A 78 -8.83 5.27 -3.05
C LEU A 78 -7.60 6.01 -2.50
N TRP A 79 -7.02 6.91 -3.30
CA TRP A 79 -5.93 7.78 -2.86
C TRP A 79 -6.33 8.59 -1.64
N ALA A 80 -7.48 9.29 -1.68
CA ALA A 80 -7.95 10.06 -0.53
C ALA A 80 -8.10 9.20 0.75
N LYS A 81 -8.62 7.98 0.61
CA LYS A 81 -8.81 7.06 1.75
C LYS A 81 -7.50 6.49 2.31
N LEU A 82 -6.51 6.24 1.45
CA LEU A 82 -5.23 5.71 1.89
C LEU A 82 -4.38 6.81 2.51
N THR A 83 -4.47 8.05 2.03
CA THR A 83 -3.75 9.18 2.65
C THR A 83 -4.31 9.52 4.02
N ASP A 84 -5.60 9.28 4.29
CA ASP A 84 -6.16 9.35 5.65
C ASP A 84 -5.54 8.32 6.64
N LYS A 85 -4.85 7.29 6.12
CA LYS A 85 -4.26 6.19 6.91
C LYS A 85 -2.75 6.21 6.97
N LEU A 86 -2.12 6.51 5.84
CA LEU A 86 -0.68 6.48 5.65
C LEU A 86 -0.05 7.87 5.71
N GLY A 87 -0.87 8.93 5.72
CA GLY A 87 -0.41 10.29 5.54
C GLY A 87 -0.12 10.60 4.07
N THR A 88 0.65 11.64 3.83
CA THR A 88 1.05 12.08 2.49
C THR A 88 2.52 11.75 2.22
N PRO A 89 3.00 11.83 0.96
CA PRO A 89 4.43 11.64 0.70
C PRO A 89 5.35 12.59 1.49
N ASP A 90 4.90 13.81 1.80
CA ASP A 90 5.65 14.78 2.60
C ASP A 90 5.54 14.48 4.10
N GLU A 91 4.37 14.05 4.56
CA GLU A 91 4.04 13.81 5.97
C GLU A 91 3.38 12.42 6.14
N PRO A 92 4.15 11.31 6.02
CA PRO A 92 3.61 9.99 6.25
C PRO A 92 3.39 9.74 7.74
N GLU A 93 2.32 9.02 8.07
CA GLU A 93 2.00 8.59 9.45
C GLU A 93 3.07 7.66 10.02
N LEU A 94 3.70 6.87 9.14
CA LEU A 94 4.83 6.00 9.44
C LEU A 94 5.82 6.08 8.28
N ASP A 95 7.10 6.36 8.54
CA ASP A 95 8.12 6.26 7.47
C ASP A 95 8.27 4.80 7.01
N HIS A 96 8.11 3.85 7.94
CA HIS A 96 8.24 2.43 7.68
C HIS A 96 7.10 1.64 8.32
N LEU A 97 6.52 0.73 7.53
CA LEU A 97 5.59 -0.28 8.00
C LEU A 97 6.30 -1.64 7.95
N TRP A 98 6.88 -2.02 9.09
CA TRP A 98 7.89 -3.08 9.19
C TRP A 98 9.03 -2.83 8.19
N VAL A 99 9.14 -3.65 7.14
CA VAL A 99 10.20 -3.56 6.14
C VAL A 99 9.86 -2.66 4.96
N VAL A 100 8.60 -2.20 4.83
CA VAL A 100 8.15 -1.40 3.68
C VAL A 100 8.38 0.08 3.96
N ASN A 101 9.09 0.77 3.07
CA ASN A 101 9.20 2.21 3.09
C ASN A 101 7.92 2.83 2.53
N VAL A 102 7.11 3.41 3.42
CA VAL A 102 5.79 3.96 3.07
C VAL A 102 5.92 5.23 2.27
N ARG A 103 6.90 6.09 2.61
CA ARG A 103 7.13 7.36 1.91
C ARG A 103 7.46 7.13 0.44
N GLU A 104 8.38 6.22 0.15
CA GLU A 104 8.76 5.88 -1.23
C GLU A 104 7.58 5.29 -2.00
N LEU A 105 6.79 4.40 -1.38
CA LEU A 105 5.57 3.88 -2.02
C LEU A 105 4.56 4.99 -2.35
N LEU A 106 4.34 5.94 -1.43
CA LEU A 106 3.42 7.07 -1.68
C LEU A 106 3.95 7.97 -2.82
N ASN A 107 5.26 8.21 -2.88
CA ASN A 107 5.91 8.93 -3.98
C ASN A 107 5.75 8.20 -5.31
N ASP A 108 5.95 6.89 -5.34
CA ASP A 108 5.85 6.09 -6.56
C ASP A 108 4.41 6.02 -7.11
N LEU A 109 3.40 6.14 -6.25
CA LEU A 109 1.99 6.18 -6.65
C LEU A 109 1.57 7.55 -7.18
N LEU A 110 2.22 8.64 -6.74
CA LEU A 110 1.79 10.00 -7.01
C LEU A 110 1.61 10.30 -8.51
N PRO A 111 2.55 9.92 -9.41
CA PRO A 111 2.38 10.18 -10.85
C PRO A 111 1.12 9.56 -11.46
N PHE A 112 0.72 8.38 -10.97
CA PHE A 112 -0.50 7.70 -11.44
C PHE A 112 -1.77 8.42 -10.97
N VAL A 113 -1.75 8.92 -9.73
CA VAL A 113 -2.86 9.66 -9.13
C VAL A 113 -3.02 11.02 -9.81
N GLU A 114 -1.92 11.71 -10.07
CA GLU A 114 -1.90 12.99 -10.77
C GLU A 114 -2.45 12.86 -12.18
N ASP A 115 -2.00 11.86 -12.95
CA ASP A 115 -2.53 11.58 -14.30
C ASP A 115 -4.04 11.32 -14.23
N ALA A 116 -4.47 10.41 -13.35
CA ALA A 116 -5.87 10.06 -13.17
C ALA A 116 -6.77 11.23 -12.74
N ALA A 117 -6.21 12.26 -12.10
CA ALA A 117 -6.93 13.45 -11.65
C ALA A 117 -7.12 14.51 -12.75
N THR A 118 -6.49 14.36 -13.91
CA THR A 118 -6.68 15.26 -15.06
C THR A 118 -8.03 15.06 -15.75
N GLU A 119 -8.45 16.03 -16.56
CA GLU A 119 -9.68 15.91 -17.37
C GLU A 119 -9.58 14.84 -18.46
N ASP A 120 -8.36 14.59 -18.98
CA ASP A 120 -8.06 13.60 -20.02
C ASP A 120 -6.76 12.84 -19.68
N PRO A 121 -6.83 11.83 -18.80
CA PRO A 121 -5.64 11.10 -18.35
C PRO A 121 -4.97 10.30 -19.47
N ALA A 122 -3.64 10.35 -19.51
CA ALA A 122 -2.86 9.71 -20.56
C ALA A 122 -2.77 8.18 -20.38
N TRP A 123 -2.82 7.68 -19.15
CA TRP A 123 -2.63 6.27 -18.79
C TRP A 123 -1.36 5.67 -19.40
N ALA A 124 -0.29 6.47 -19.49
CA ALA A 124 0.95 6.11 -20.18
C ALA A 124 1.96 5.37 -19.28
N LEU A 125 1.76 5.44 -17.97
CA LEU A 125 2.63 4.81 -16.98
C LEU A 125 2.27 3.33 -16.81
N ASP A 126 3.29 2.49 -16.62
CA ASP A 126 3.12 1.07 -16.34
C ASP A 126 2.99 0.85 -14.83
N PRO A 127 1.83 0.46 -14.29
CA PRO A 127 1.66 0.26 -12.85
C PRO A 127 2.59 -0.84 -12.32
N THR A 128 3.00 -1.79 -13.16
CA THR A 128 3.93 -2.85 -12.76
C THR A 128 5.36 -2.36 -12.57
N SER A 129 5.67 -1.09 -12.86
CA SER A 129 6.98 -0.50 -12.53
C SER A 129 7.13 -0.16 -11.05
N VAL A 130 6.03 -0.01 -10.31
CA VAL A 130 6.07 0.29 -8.87
C VAL A 130 6.57 -0.94 -8.11
N LYS A 131 7.59 -0.73 -7.26
CA LYS A 131 8.20 -1.77 -6.41
C LYS A 131 8.35 -1.25 -4.99
N LEU A 132 8.18 -2.13 -4.01
CA LEU A 132 8.28 -1.75 -2.61
C LEU A 132 9.75 -1.57 -2.22
N SER A 133 10.18 -0.33 -2.03
CA SER A 133 11.45 -0.03 -1.37
C SER A 133 11.45 -0.58 0.06
N ARG A 134 12.59 -1.14 0.47
CA ARG A 134 12.76 -1.79 1.79
C ARG A 134 13.94 -1.18 2.53
N SER A 135 13.85 -1.09 3.85
CA SER A 135 15.03 -0.79 4.67
C SER A 135 15.89 -2.04 4.78
N ASP A 136 17.19 -1.90 4.51
CA ASP A 136 18.14 -2.90 5.00
C ASP A 136 18.07 -2.90 6.53
N SER A 137 17.85 -4.08 7.10
CA SER A 137 17.76 -4.29 8.55
C SER A 137 19.06 -3.97 9.28
#